data_AF-A0A0A2XQY5-F1
#
_entry.id   AF-A0A0A2XQY5-F1
#
_cell.length_a   1.000
_cell.length_b   1.000
_cell.length_c   1.000
_cell.angle_alpha   90.00
_cell.angle_beta   90.00
_cell.angle_gamma   90.00
#
_symmetry.space_group_name_H-M   'P 1'
#
loop_
_entity.id
_entity.type
_entity.pdbx_description
1 polymer ?
#
loop_
_entity_poly.entity_id
_entity_poly.type
_entity_poly.pdbx_seq_one_letter_code
_entity_poly.pdbx_strand_id
1 'polypeptide(L)'
;MNSITLNPIAYIDGEITLPGSKSLSNRALLLAALAKGTTTITNLLDSDDVRHMLNALKALGVQYQLSEDKTVCEIQGNAGAFEWQNGLSLFLGNAGTAMRPLTAALCLASDNAKPSEIVLTGEPRMKERPIQHLVDALRQMGAEIDYLEQEGYPPLAIRNHRLNGGKVEINGAISSQFLTALLMTAPLAKQDSEIHIVGDLVSKPYIDITLKMMSVFGVQVQHHNYQIFFVKGNQQYQSPSSFMVEGDASSASYFLAAAAIKGKVKVNGIGKKSIQGDIQFIDVLEKMGAKVRWHDHYVEIEKNALHGIDLDMNHIPDAAMTIATTALFAEGETVIRNIYNWRVKETDRLTAMATELRKVGAEVEEGEDFLRIQPLALDQFKHAEIATYNDHRMAMCFALIALSNTPVTILEPECTAKTFPTFFDEFTKIAH
;
A
#
# COMPACT_ATOMS: atom_id res chain seq x y z
N MET A 1 3.29 -20.57 18.91
CA MET A 1 3.33 -19.46 17.93
C MET A 1 4.60 -19.60 17.13
N ASN A 2 4.55 -19.34 15.83
CA ASN A 2 5.74 -19.36 14.98
C ASN A 2 6.60 -18.11 15.25
N SER A 3 7.92 -18.23 15.13
CA SER A 3 8.85 -17.12 15.39
C SER A 3 10.18 -17.36 14.68
N ILE A 4 10.88 -16.29 14.33
CA ILE A 4 12.24 -16.33 13.80
C ILE A 4 13.16 -15.45 14.65
N THR A 5 14.31 -15.98 15.07
CA THR A 5 15.35 -15.19 15.73
C THR A 5 16.45 -14.86 14.72
N LEU A 6 16.68 -13.57 14.52
CA LEU A 6 17.77 -13.06 13.71
C LEU A 6 18.96 -12.76 14.62
N ASN A 7 20.08 -13.43 14.36
CA ASN A 7 21.35 -13.18 15.05
C ASN A 7 21.99 -11.87 14.56
N PRO A 8 22.90 -11.27 15.34
CA PRO A 8 23.64 -10.09 14.91
C PRO A 8 24.30 -10.28 13.53
N ILE A 9 24.04 -9.33 12.63
CA ILE A 9 24.56 -9.28 11.26
C ILE A 9 25.75 -8.34 11.26
N ALA A 10 26.92 -8.80 10.80
CA ALA A 10 28.14 -8.01 10.82
C ALA A 10 28.20 -7.03 9.65
N TYR A 11 27.70 -7.44 8.48
CA TYR A 11 27.74 -6.65 7.26
C TYR A 11 26.57 -6.96 6.32
N ILE A 12 26.13 -5.97 5.55
CA ILE A 12 25.13 -6.13 4.51
C ILE A 12 25.78 -5.93 3.14
N ASP A 13 25.72 -6.93 2.27
CA ASP A 13 26.25 -6.83 0.90
C ASP A 13 25.45 -7.67 -0.09
N GLY A 14 25.07 -7.07 -1.22
CA GLY A 14 24.48 -7.82 -2.32
C GLY A 14 23.54 -7.03 -3.23
N GLU A 15 22.78 -7.77 -4.01
CA GLU A 15 21.81 -7.27 -4.98
C GLU A 15 20.45 -7.91 -4.75
N ILE A 16 19.40 -7.09 -4.67
CA ILE A 16 18.01 -7.52 -4.48
C ILE A 16 17.17 -7.08 -5.66
N THR A 17 16.30 -7.97 -6.14
CA THR A 17 15.26 -7.62 -7.11
C THR A 17 13.90 -7.69 -6.43
N LEU A 18 13.20 -6.56 -6.42
CA LEU A 18 11.93 -6.45 -5.71
C LEU A 18 10.80 -7.14 -6.48
N PRO A 19 9.89 -7.82 -5.78
CA PRO A 19 8.65 -8.26 -6.39
C PRO A 19 7.76 -7.06 -6.70
N GLY A 20 6.74 -7.26 -7.53
CA GLY A 20 5.77 -6.22 -7.86
C GLY A 20 5.13 -5.55 -6.64
N SER A 21 4.81 -4.26 -6.75
CA SER A 21 4.09 -3.56 -5.70
C SER A 21 2.68 -4.12 -5.52
N LYS A 22 2.31 -4.40 -4.27
CA LYS A 22 0.94 -4.81 -3.90
C LYS A 22 -0.11 -3.81 -4.36
N SER A 23 0.20 -2.52 -4.19
CA SER A 23 -0.75 -1.45 -4.46
C SER A 23 -0.93 -1.21 -5.96
N LEU A 24 0.13 -1.39 -6.76
CA LEU A 24 0.06 -1.35 -8.22
C LEU A 24 -0.62 -2.62 -8.77
N SER A 25 -0.30 -3.80 -8.23
CA SER A 25 -0.91 -5.07 -8.64
C SER A 25 -2.44 -5.02 -8.54
N ASN A 26 -2.97 -4.61 -7.38
CA ASN A 26 -4.43 -4.50 -7.19
C ASN A 26 -5.09 -3.46 -8.11
N ARG A 27 -4.44 -2.31 -8.34
CA ARG A 27 -4.96 -1.29 -9.27
C ARG A 27 -4.93 -1.79 -10.71
N ALA A 28 -3.84 -2.44 -11.13
CA ALA A 28 -3.68 -2.96 -12.49
C ALA A 28 -4.71 -4.04 -12.77
N LEU A 29 -4.93 -4.98 -11.84
CA LEU A 29 -5.96 -6.00 -11.96
C LEU A 29 -7.36 -5.40 -12.11
N LEU A 30 -7.73 -4.43 -11.27
CA LEU A 30 -9.05 -3.81 -11.35
C LEU A 30 -9.23 -2.98 -12.63
N LEU A 31 -8.25 -2.13 -13.00
CA LEU A 31 -8.32 -1.33 -14.23
C LEU A 31 -8.40 -2.23 -15.47
N ALA A 32 -7.58 -3.28 -15.52
CA ALA A 32 -7.60 -4.22 -16.64
C ALA A 32 -8.91 -5.02 -16.71
N ALA A 33 -9.50 -5.39 -15.56
CA ALA A 33 -10.81 -6.01 -15.50
C ALA A 33 -11.94 -5.09 -15.98
N LEU A 34 -11.85 -3.78 -15.73
CA LEU A 34 -12.82 -2.78 -16.18
C LEU A 34 -12.59 -2.33 -17.63
N ALA A 35 -11.41 -2.57 -18.19
CA ALA A 35 -11.02 -2.10 -19.51
C ALA A 35 -11.66 -2.87 -20.67
N LYS A 36 -11.66 -2.27 -21.85
CA LYS A 36 -11.95 -2.96 -23.11
C LYS A 36 -10.66 -3.58 -23.67
N GLY A 37 -10.70 -4.86 -24.00
CA GLY A 37 -9.59 -5.62 -24.55
C GLY A 37 -8.84 -6.45 -23.50
N THR A 38 -7.84 -7.21 -23.95
CA THR A 38 -7.04 -8.08 -23.09
C THR A 38 -5.77 -7.36 -22.64
N THR A 39 -5.42 -7.45 -21.35
CA THR A 39 -4.18 -6.89 -20.79
C THR A 39 -3.30 -8.01 -20.26
N THR A 40 -2.02 -8.02 -20.62
CA THR A 40 -1.00 -8.87 -19.98
C THR A 40 -0.29 -8.07 -18.89
N ILE A 41 -0.52 -8.42 -17.63
CA ILE A 41 0.14 -7.82 -16.48
C ILE A 41 1.36 -8.68 -16.12
N THR A 42 2.55 -8.07 -16.09
CA THR A 42 3.82 -8.77 -15.75
C THR A 42 4.39 -8.26 -14.43
N ASN A 43 5.23 -9.10 -13.79
CA ASN A 43 5.74 -8.86 -12.45
C ASN A 43 4.61 -8.66 -11.40
N LEU A 44 3.48 -9.34 -11.61
CA LEU A 44 2.37 -9.34 -10.67
C LEU A 44 2.82 -9.97 -9.34
N LEU A 45 2.48 -9.33 -8.24
CA LEU A 45 2.81 -9.85 -6.91
C LEU A 45 1.96 -11.09 -6.58
N ASP A 46 2.59 -12.23 -6.28
CA ASP A 46 1.90 -13.37 -5.66
C ASP A 46 1.85 -13.20 -4.13
N SER A 47 0.85 -12.47 -3.65
CA SER A 47 0.57 -12.30 -2.21
C SER A 47 -0.89 -12.57 -1.88
N ASP A 48 -1.18 -12.74 -0.58
CA ASP A 48 -2.54 -13.05 -0.13
C ASP A 48 -3.56 -11.97 -0.55
N ASP A 49 -3.21 -10.68 -0.42
CA ASP A 49 -4.07 -9.58 -0.85
C ASP A 49 -4.37 -9.62 -2.37
N VAL A 50 -3.38 -9.97 -3.20
CA VAL A 50 -3.58 -10.08 -4.66
C VAL A 50 -4.39 -11.33 -5.01
N ARG A 51 -4.18 -12.45 -4.31
CA ARG A 51 -4.99 -13.67 -4.47
C ARG A 51 -6.46 -13.40 -4.11
N HIS A 52 -6.74 -12.62 -3.07
CA HIS A 52 -8.10 -12.19 -2.73
C HIS A 52 -8.74 -11.36 -3.84
N MET A 53 -8.00 -10.42 -4.44
CA MET A 53 -8.49 -9.64 -5.59
C MET A 53 -8.78 -10.56 -6.78
N LEU A 54 -7.86 -11.46 -7.15
CA LEU A 54 -8.05 -12.40 -8.27
C LEU A 54 -9.29 -13.30 -8.04
N ASN A 55 -9.45 -13.84 -6.83
CA ASN A 55 -10.62 -14.64 -6.48
C ASN A 55 -11.94 -13.84 -6.57
N ALA A 56 -11.92 -12.58 -6.14
CA ALA A 56 -13.07 -11.69 -6.27
C ALA A 56 -13.41 -11.41 -7.74
N LEU A 57 -12.41 -11.08 -8.57
CA LEU A 57 -12.59 -10.88 -10.01
C LEU A 57 -13.13 -12.14 -10.69
N LYS A 58 -12.62 -13.33 -10.33
CA LYS A 58 -13.15 -14.61 -10.82
C LYS A 58 -14.62 -14.81 -10.46
N ALA A 59 -15.00 -14.51 -9.21
CA ALA A 59 -16.39 -14.63 -8.74
C ALA A 59 -17.33 -13.61 -9.44
N LEU A 60 -16.78 -12.48 -9.90
CA LEU A 60 -17.45 -11.47 -10.72
C LEU A 60 -17.45 -11.82 -12.22
N GLY A 61 -17.03 -13.04 -12.59
CA GLY A 61 -17.07 -13.53 -13.97
C GLY A 61 -15.92 -13.06 -14.87
N VAL A 62 -14.92 -12.37 -14.31
CA VAL A 62 -13.76 -11.90 -15.08
C VAL A 62 -12.89 -13.08 -15.49
N GLN A 63 -12.58 -13.17 -16.78
CA GLN A 63 -11.72 -14.23 -17.32
C GLN A 63 -10.26 -13.80 -17.25
N TYR A 64 -9.43 -14.60 -16.59
CA TYR A 64 -7.98 -14.41 -16.57
C TYR A 64 -7.23 -15.74 -16.56
N GLN A 65 -5.98 -15.70 -17.01
CA GLN A 65 -5.02 -16.79 -16.97
C GLN A 65 -3.74 -16.35 -16.26
N LEU A 66 -3.26 -17.16 -15.32
CA LEU A 66 -1.99 -16.93 -14.64
C LEU A 66 -0.90 -17.84 -15.22
N SER A 67 0.34 -17.35 -15.27
CA SER A 67 1.52 -18.18 -15.46
C SER A 67 1.70 -19.16 -14.28
N GLU A 68 2.54 -20.18 -14.48
CA GLU A 68 2.83 -21.20 -13.46
C GLU A 68 3.42 -20.59 -12.18
N ASP A 69 4.31 -19.61 -12.33
CA ASP A 69 4.91 -18.85 -11.23
C ASP A 69 4.03 -17.69 -10.73
N LYS A 70 2.86 -17.48 -11.36
CA LYS A 70 1.85 -16.44 -11.05
C LYS A 70 2.33 -15.00 -11.18
N THR A 71 3.49 -14.76 -11.78
CA THR A 71 4.04 -13.40 -11.99
C THR A 71 3.48 -12.73 -13.24
N VAL A 72 2.79 -13.48 -14.11
CA VAL A 72 2.10 -12.97 -15.30
C VAL A 72 0.62 -13.31 -15.22
N CYS A 73 -0.23 -12.32 -15.46
CA CYS A 73 -1.68 -12.46 -15.53
C CYS A 73 -2.19 -11.87 -16.84
N GLU A 74 -2.77 -12.69 -17.70
CA GLU A 74 -3.53 -12.23 -18.86
C GLU A 74 -5.00 -12.12 -18.47
N ILE A 75 -5.57 -10.92 -18.57
CA ILE A 75 -6.94 -10.63 -18.14
C ILE A 75 -7.75 -10.06 -19.32
N GLN A 76 -8.89 -10.68 -19.57
CA GLN A 76 -9.87 -10.19 -20.54
C GLN A 76 -10.78 -9.19 -19.83
N GLY A 77 -10.68 -7.92 -20.21
CA GLY A 77 -11.47 -6.85 -19.60
C GLY A 77 -12.95 -6.89 -19.99
N ASN A 78 -13.80 -6.51 -19.05
CA ASN A 78 -15.26 -6.52 -19.19
C ASN A 78 -15.83 -5.29 -19.91
N ALA A 79 -14.97 -4.33 -20.27
CA ALA A 79 -15.33 -3.08 -20.94
C ALA A 79 -16.36 -2.22 -20.16
N GLY A 80 -16.44 -2.35 -18.84
CA GLY A 80 -17.38 -1.62 -17.99
C GLY A 80 -17.64 -2.30 -16.65
N ALA A 81 -18.85 -2.08 -16.10
CA ALA A 81 -19.33 -2.62 -14.84
C ALA A 81 -19.33 -4.16 -14.80
N PHE A 82 -19.16 -4.76 -13.63
CA PHE A 82 -19.26 -6.21 -13.46
C PHE A 82 -20.71 -6.71 -13.45
N GLU A 83 -20.90 -7.98 -13.77
CA GLU A 83 -22.18 -8.68 -13.61
C GLU A 83 -22.01 -9.86 -12.65
N TRP A 84 -22.95 -10.04 -11.73
CA TRP A 84 -22.90 -11.10 -10.73
C TRP A 84 -24.30 -11.65 -10.42
N GLN A 85 -24.33 -12.80 -9.76
CA GLN A 85 -25.56 -13.37 -9.24
C GLN A 85 -25.96 -12.70 -7.92
N ASN A 86 -27.24 -12.40 -7.76
CA ASN A 86 -27.78 -11.80 -6.55
C ASN A 86 -27.45 -12.66 -5.30
N GLY A 87 -26.96 -12.00 -4.24
CA GLY A 87 -26.56 -12.66 -2.99
C GLY A 87 -25.13 -13.18 -2.97
N LEU A 88 -24.29 -12.84 -3.96
CA LEU A 88 -22.86 -13.14 -3.93
C LEU A 88 -22.21 -12.48 -2.70
N SER A 89 -21.25 -13.15 -2.08
CA SER A 89 -20.44 -12.61 -1.00
C SER A 89 -18.96 -12.76 -1.34
N LEU A 90 -18.22 -11.67 -1.22
CA LEU A 90 -16.80 -11.58 -1.53
C LEU A 90 -16.00 -11.37 -0.24
N PHE A 91 -15.15 -12.35 0.07
CA PHE A 91 -14.21 -12.26 1.19
C PHE A 91 -12.86 -11.74 0.71
N LEU A 92 -12.43 -10.61 1.26
CA LEU A 92 -11.20 -9.90 0.84
C LEU A 92 -10.08 -9.93 1.90
N GLY A 93 -10.15 -10.85 2.88
CA GLY A 93 -9.14 -10.94 3.94
C GLY A 93 -8.98 -9.61 4.68
N ASN A 94 -7.73 -9.18 4.91
CA ASN A 94 -7.39 -7.84 5.39
C ASN A 94 -6.81 -6.93 4.27
N ALA A 95 -7.22 -7.15 3.02
CA ALA A 95 -6.73 -6.47 1.82
C ALA A 95 -7.42 -5.11 1.57
N GLY A 96 -6.95 -4.06 2.26
CA GLY A 96 -7.52 -2.72 2.14
C GLY A 96 -7.44 -2.13 0.73
N THR A 97 -6.38 -2.47 -0.01
CA THR A 97 -6.14 -2.06 -1.40
C THR A 97 -7.04 -2.78 -2.41
N ALA A 98 -7.75 -3.84 -2.00
CA ALA A 98 -8.79 -4.48 -2.78
C ALA A 98 -10.20 -4.04 -2.34
N MET A 99 -10.45 -4.02 -1.02
CA MET A 99 -11.73 -3.66 -0.42
C MET A 99 -12.28 -2.32 -0.91
N ARG A 100 -11.47 -1.26 -0.84
CA ARG A 100 -11.94 0.10 -1.18
C ARG A 100 -12.22 0.26 -2.68
N PRO A 101 -11.29 -0.09 -3.61
CA PRO A 101 -11.60 0.01 -5.03
C PRO A 101 -12.74 -0.90 -5.49
N LEU A 102 -12.84 -2.13 -4.96
CA LEU A 102 -13.98 -3.01 -5.27
C LEU A 102 -15.31 -2.44 -4.74
N THR A 103 -15.33 -1.83 -3.55
CA THR A 103 -16.55 -1.16 -3.05
C THR A 103 -17.06 -0.14 -4.07
N ALA A 104 -16.18 0.72 -4.60
CA ALA A 104 -16.56 1.71 -5.60
C ALA A 104 -16.95 1.06 -6.95
N ALA A 105 -16.18 0.09 -7.42
CA ALA A 105 -16.44 -0.55 -8.72
C ALA A 105 -17.75 -1.37 -8.73
N LEU A 106 -18.12 -1.99 -7.60
CA LEU A 106 -19.38 -2.73 -7.43
C LEU A 106 -20.61 -1.82 -7.35
N CYS A 107 -20.43 -0.51 -7.18
CA CYS A 107 -21.51 0.44 -7.36
C CYS A 107 -21.80 0.71 -8.85
N LEU A 108 -20.99 0.23 -9.79
CA LEU A 108 -21.30 0.39 -11.22
C LEU A 108 -22.35 -0.63 -11.67
N ALA A 109 -23.15 -0.25 -12.67
CA ALA A 109 -24.11 -1.15 -13.31
C ALA A 109 -24.19 -0.83 -14.81
N SER A 110 -24.37 -1.86 -15.63
CA SER A 110 -24.76 -1.70 -17.03
C SER A 110 -26.22 -1.22 -17.13
N ASP A 111 -26.61 -0.59 -18.24
CA ASP A 111 -27.97 -0.05 -18.41
C ASP A 111 -29.07 -1.14 -18.35
N ASN A 112 -28.71 -2.40 -18.61
CA ASN A 112 -29.61 -3.56 -18.60
C ASN A 112 -29.38 -4.48 -17.38
N ALA A 113 -28.61 -4.04 -16.39
CA ALA A 113 -28.28 -4.85 -15.23
C ALA A 113 -29.54 -5.20 -14.44
N LYS A 114 -29.67 -6.48 -14.07
CA LYS A 114 -30.72 -6.90 -13.12
C LYS A 114 -30.33 -6.40 -11.73
N PRO A 115 -31.28 -5.83 -10.95
CA PRO A 115 -31.04 -5.47 -9.56
C PRO A 115 -30.47 -6.67 -8.80
N SER A 116 -29.28 -6.48 -8.24
CA SER A 116 -28.51 -7.50 -7.56
C SER A 116 -27.77 -6.87 -6.39
N GLU A 117 -27.75 -7.59 -5.28
CA GLU A 117 -27.01 -7.25 -4.07
C GLU A 117 -25.77 -8.14 -3.96
N ILE A 118 -24.66 -7.56 -3.51
CA ILE A 118 -23.42 -8.25 -3.20
C ILE A 118 -22.91 -7.82 -1.82
N VAL A 119 -22.39 -8.78 -1.07
CA VAL A 119 -21.76 -8.52 0.23
C VAL A 119 -20.25 -8.47 0.08
N LEU A 120 -19.63 -7.43 0.60
CA LEU A 120 -18.18 -7.28 0.68
C LEU A 120 -17.74 -7.38 2.14
N THR A 121 -16.91 -8.37 2.46
CA THR A 121 -16.49 -8.68 3.83
C THR A 121 -15.01 -9.08 3.89
N GLY A 122 -14.51 -9.35 5.09
CA GLY A 122 -13.12 -9.74 5.32
C GLY A 122 -12.91 -10.32 6.71
N GLU A 123 -11.64 -10.41 7.11
CA GLU A 123 -11.23 -10.82 8.46
C GLU A 123 -11.79 -9.88 9.53
N PRO A 124 -11.83 -10.30 10.82
CA PRO A 124 -12.25 -9.43 11.92
C PRO A 124 -11.59 -8.06 11.89
N ARG A 125 -10.27 -8.02 11.61
CA ARG A 125 -9.54 -6.75 11.54
C ARG A 125 -9.99 -5.85 10.39
N MET A 126 -10.45 -6.40 9.25
CA MET A 126 -11.01 -5.58 8.17
C MET A 126 -12.29 -4.87 8.62
N LYS A 127 -13.09 -5.50 9.48
CA LYS A 127 -14.32 -4.92 10.05
C LYS A 127 -14.07 -3.81 11.07
N GLU A 128 -12.81 -3.62 11.47
CA GLU A 128 -12.39 -2.51 12.34
C GLU A 128 -11.71 -1.37 11.54
N ARG A 129 -11.64 -1.50 10.20
CA ARG A 129 -11.01 -0.48 9.35
C ARG A 129 -12.06 0.44 8.77
N PRO A 130 -11.94 1.77 8.99
CA PRO A 130 -12.96 2.71 8.54
C PRO A 130 -13.03 2.74 7.01
N ILE A 131 -14.27 2.82 6.52
CA ILE A 131 -14.63 2.99 5.11
C ILE A 131 -15.72 4.05 4.89
N GLN A 132 -16.22 4.66 5.98
CA GLN A 132 -17.31 5.63 5.96
C GLN A 132 -17.18 6.72 4.90
N HIS A 133 -16.04 7.41 4.86
CA HIS A 133 -15.83 8.52 3.91
C HIS A 133 -15.89 8.10 2.45
N LEU A 134 -15.56 6.84 2.11
CA LEU A 134 -15.76 6.32 0.76
C LEU A 134 -17.25 6.06 0.49
N VAL A 135 -17.94 5.43 1.44
CA VAL A 135 -19.39 5.14 1.31
C VAL A 135 -20.19 6.43 1.18
N ASP A 136 -19.89 7.44 1.99
CA ASP A 136 -20.58 8.75 1.93
C ASP A 136 -20.35 9.44 0.57
N ALA A 137 -19.11 9.39 0.04
CA ALA A 137 -18.80 9.92 -1.28
C ALA A 137 -19.53 9.16 -2.41
N LEU A 138 -19.60 7.84 -2.32
CA LEU A 138 -20.33 7.01 -3.29
C LEU A 138 -21.85 7.25 -3.23
N ARG A 139 -22.41 7.41 -2.03
CA ARG A 139 -23.83 7.75 -1.83
C ARG A 139 -24.19 9.11 -2.44
N GLN A 140 -23.30 10.11 -2.34
CA GLN A 140 -23.46 11.39 -3.05
C GLN A 140 -23.53 11.21 -4.58
N MET A 141 -22.84 10.20 -5.13
CA MET A 141 -22.92 9.83 -6.55
C MET A 141 -24.13 8.93 -6.89
N GLY A 142 -25.01 8.63 -5.93
CA GLY A 142 -26.20 7.80 -6.11
C GLY A 142 -25.98 6.30 -5.88
N ALA A 143 -24.90 5.90 -5.19
CA ALA A 143 -24.73 4.51 -4.79
C ALA A 143 -25.70 4.09 -3.69
N GLU A 144 -26.13 2.82 -3.73
CA GLU A 144 -26.90 2.18 -2.68
C GLU A 144 -26.02 1.19 -1.93
N ILE A 145 -25.62 1.57 -0.71
CA ILE A 145 -24.71 0.79 0.15
C ILE A 145 -25.26 0.81 1.56
N ASP A 146 -25.36 -0.36 2.19
CA ASP A 146 -25.74 -0.55 3.59
C ASP A 146 -24.60 -1.18 4.39
N TYR A 147 -24.47 -0.77 5.66
CA TYR A 147 -23.61 -1.45 6.63
C TYR A 147 -24.36 -2.63 7.22
N LEU A 148 -23.76 -3.82 7.20
CA LEU A 148 -24.41 -5.03 7.72
C LEU A 148 -24.16 -5.24 9.22
N GLU A 149 -23.11 -4.62 9.75
CA GLU A 149 -22.73 -4.72 11.16
C GLU A 149 -22.61 -3.32 11.77
N GLN A 150 -21.40 -2.78 11.84
CA GLN A 150 -21.15 -1.46 12.43
C GLN A 150 -21.17 -0.36 11.37
N GLU A 151 -21.88 0.74 11.64
CA GLU A 151 -21.86 1.92 10.77
C GLU A 151 -20.44 2.46 10.59
N GLY A 152 -20.07 2.74 9.33
CA GLY A 152 -18.76 3.26 8.96
C GLY A 152 -17.70 2.19 8.67
N TYR A 153 -18.01 0.90 8.84
CA TYR A 153 -17.08 -0.21 8.73
C TYR A 153 -17.65 -1.38 7.91
N PRO A 154 -16.82 -2.20 7.24
CA PRO A 154 -17.27 -3.45 6.63
C PRO A 154 -17.87 -4.41 7.69
N PRO A 155 -18.75 -5.35 7.32
CA PRO A 155 -19.16 -5.70 5.95
C PRO A 155 -20.17 -4.73 5.32
N LEU A 156 -20.13 -4.63 4.00
CA LEU A 156 -21.03 -3.79 3.20
C LEU A 156 -21.96 -4.66 2.35
N ALA A 157 -23.24 -4.31 2.29
CA ALA A 157 -24.14 -4.75 1.22
C ALA A 157 -24.22 -3.65 0.16
N ILE A 158 -23.89 -3.99 -1.09
CA ILE A 158 -23.82 -3.05 -2.21
C ILE A 158 -24.84 -3.50 -3.26
N ARG A 159 -25.67 -2.58 -3.74
CA ARG A 159 -26.59 -2.83 -4.85
C ARG A 159 -26.04 -2.19 -6.11
N ASN A 160 -26.12 -2.91 -7.22
CA ASN A 160 -25.65 -2.40 -8.51
C ASN A 160 -26.58 -1.29 -9.02
N HIS A 161 -26.19 -0.04 -8.80
CA HIS A 161 -26.93 1.11 -9.30
C HIS A 161 -26.00 2.04 -10.07
N ARG A 162 -26.27 2.25 -11.36
CA ARG A 162 -25.37 3.05 -12.20
C ARG A 162 -25.16 4.46 -11.63
N LEU A 163 -23.94 4.72 -11.14
CA LEU A 163 -23.53 5.99 -10.54
C LEU A 163 -23.83 7.17 -11.45
N ASN A 164 -24.35 8.24 -10.87
CA ASN A 164 -24.76 9.43 -11.61
C ASN A 164 -23.59 10.34 -11.95
N GLY A 165 -22.61 10.49 -11.05
CA GLY A 165 -21.58 11.54 -11.13
C GLY A 165 -21.98 12.76 -10.29
N GLY A 166 -21.58 13.95 -10.71
CA GLY A 166 -21.92 15.21 -10.05
C GLY A 166 -20.87 15.71 -9.06
N LYS A 167 -21.29 16.63 -8.17
CA LYS A 167 -20.41 17.19 -7.14
C LYS A 167 -20.34 16.26 -5.95
N VAL A 168 -19.12 15.95 -5.52
CA VAL A 168 -18.87 15.02 -4.42
C VAL A 168 -17.83 15.62 -3.49
N GLU A 169 -18.08 15.61 -2.20
CA GLU A 169 -17.09 15.96 -1.18
C GLU A 169 -16.54 14.69 -0.53
N ILE A 170 -15.22 14.63 -0.35
CA ILE A 170 -14.53 13.51 0.30
C ILE A 170 -13.45 14.03 1.26
N ASN A 171 -13.42 13.49 2.47
CA ASN A 171 -12.38 13.84 3.45
C ASN A 171 -11.02 13.27 3.01
N GLY A 172 -10.08 14.16 2.70
CA GLY A 172 -8.74 13.81 2.22
C GLY A 172 -7.72 13.54 3.32
N ALA A 173 -8.04 13.85 4.58
CA ALA A 173 -7.06 13.83 5.67
C ALA A 173 -6.75 12.42 6.21
N ILE A 174 -7.60 11.43 5.91
CA ILE A 174 -7.53 10.12 6.56
C ILE A 174 -6.84 9.06 5.68
N SER A 175 -7.24 8.94 4.41
CA SER A 175 -6.71 7.88 3.54
C SER A 175 -6.84 8.19 2.06
N SER A 176 -5.72 8.14 1.34
CA SER A 176 -5.67 8.24 -0.12
C SER A 176 -6.38 7.09 -0.85
N GLN A 177 -6.65 5.97 -0.17
CA GLN A 177 -7.34 4.83 -0.79
C GLN A 177 -8.81 5.10 -1.09
N PHE A 178 -9.46 6.00 -0.35
CA PHE A 178 -10.85 6.38 -0.62
C PHE A 178 -10.95 7.18 -1.91
N LEU A 179 -10.11 8.23 -2.05
CA LEU A 179 -10.04 9.02 -3.28
C LEU A 179 -9.57 8.17 -4.46
N THR A 180 -8.61 7.26 -4.26
CA THR A 180 -8.19 6.31 -5.31
C THR A 180 -9.38 5.50 -5.84
N ALA A 181 -10.18 4.90 -4.94
CA ALA A 181 -11.35 4.10 -5.33
C ALA A 181 -12.36 4.95 -6.12
N LEU A 182 -12.63 6.16 -5.65
CA LEU A 182 -13.55 7.09 -6.30
C LEU A 182 -13.06 7.49 -7.69
N LEU A 183 -11.79 7.88 -7.82
CA LEU A 183 -11.16 8.28 -9.08
C LEU A 183 -11.17 7.15 -10.11
N MET A 184 -10.89 5.91 -9.70
CA MET A 184 -10.88 4.77 -10.62
C MET A 184 -12.27 4.44 -11.16
N THR A 185 -13.33 4.76 -10.42
CA THR A 185 -14.72 4.45 -10.78
C THR A 185 -15.44 5.60 -11.49
N ALA A 186 -15.20 6.85 -11.09
CA ALA A 186 -15.89 8.04 -11.61
C ALA A 186 -15.91 8.18 -13.15
N PRO A 187 -14.88 7.76 -13.93
CA PRO A 187 -14.94 7.81 -15.38
C PRO A 187 -16.07 6.99 -15.99
N LEU A 188 -16.53 5.96 -15.28
CA LEU A 188 -17.59 5.04 -15.71
C LEU A 188 -18.99 5.49 -15.26
N ALA A 189 -19.10 6.60 -14.52
CA ALA A 189 -20.38 7.19 -14.11
C ALA A 189 -21.15 7.79 -15.31
N LYS A 190 -22.45 8.07 -15.15
CA LYS A 190 -23.30 8.64 -16.23
C LYS A 190 -22.86 10.04 -16.66
N GLN A 191 -22.51 10.88 -15.69
CA GLN A 191 -22.19 12.29 -15.88
C GLN A 191 -20.80 12.61 -15.34
N ASP A 192 -20.29 13.77 -15.72
CA ASP A 192 -19.05 14.33 -15.19
C ASP A 192 -19.11 14.43 -13.67
N SER A 193 -17.97 14.20 -13.04
CA SER A 193 -17.80 14.31 -11.59
C SER A 193 -16.82 15.43 -11.24
N GLU A 194 -17.17 16.20 -10.22
CA GLU A 194 -16.34 17.24 -9.63
C GLU A 194 -16.12 16.87 -8.14
N ILE A 195 -14.96 16.31 -7.85
CA ILE A 195 -14.63 15.74 -6.53
C ILE A 195 -13.82 16.78 -5.75
N HIS A 196 -14.37 17.27 -4.65
CA HIS A 196 -13.78 18.23 -3.73
C HIS A 196 -13.16 17.52 -2.53
N ILE A 197 -11.90 17.87 -2.23
CA ILE A 197 -11.22 17.36 -1.04
C ILE A 197 -11.51 18.28 0.14
N VAL A 198 -12.11 17.70 1.18
CA VAL A 198 -12.29 18.37 2.47
C VAL A 198 -11.01 18.18 3.30
N GLY A 199 -10.42 19.31 3.73
CA GLY A 199 -9.15 19.33 4.46
C GLY A 199 -7.94 19.20 3.54
N ASP A 200 -6.80 18.77 4.12
CA ASP A 200 -5.57 18.52 3.39
C ASP A 200 -5.47 17.06 2.94
N LEU A 201 -5.19 16.84 1.67
CA LEU A 201 -5.03 15.50 1.12
C LEU A 201 -3.74 14.85 1.62
N VAL A 202 -3.86 13.74 2.35
CA VAL A 202 -2.72 12.93 2.74
C VAL A 202 -2.25 12.01 1.62
N SER A 203 -0.95 11.67 1.64
CA SER A 203 -0.39 10.63 0.78
C SER A 203 -0.63 10.88 -0.72
N LYS A 204 -0.51 12.14 -1.15
CA LYS A 204 -0.64 12.62 -2.55
C LYS A 204 0.07 11.73 -3.59
N PRO A 205 1.28 11.19 -3.32
CA PRO A 205 1.93 10.32 -4.31
C PRO A 205 1.14 9.05 -4.68
N TYR A 206 0.31 8.52 -3.78
CA TYR A 206 -0.59 7.39 -4.14
C TYR A 206 -1.72 7.79 -5.07
N ILE A 207 -2.09 9.08 -5.09
CA ILE A 207 -3.03 9.62 -6.06
C ILE A 207 -2.34 9.81 -7.40
N ASP A 208 -1.10 10.29 -7.41
CA ASP A 208 -0.30 10.40 -8.65
C ASP A 208 -0.14 9.06 -9.36
N ILE A 209 0.14 8.00 -8.59
CA ILE A 209 0.15 6.61 -9.10
C ILE A 209 -1.19 6.28 -9.76
N THR A 210 -2.30 6.54 -9.08
CA THR A 210 -3.65 6.25 -9.59
C THR A 210 -3.92 7.00 -10.89
N LEU A 211 -3.66 8.32 -10.93
CA LEU A 211 -3.84 9.16 -12.11
C LEU A 211 -2.98 8.68 -13.28
N LYS A 212 -1.72 8.32 -13.02
CA LYS A 212 -0.81 7.80 -14.04
C LYS A 212 -1.28 6.47 -14.60
N MET A 213 -1.73 5.55 -13.74
CA MET A 213 -2.29 4.28 -14.17
C MET A 213 -3.56 4.47 -14.99
N MET A 214 -4.50 5.31 -14.54
CA MET A 214 -5.70 5.64 -15.31
C MET A 214 -5.35 6.18 -16.70
N SER A 215 -4.33 7.05 -16.79
CA SER A 215 -3.80 7.56 -18.07
C SER A 215 -3.27 6.45 -18.97
N VAL A 216 -2.59 5.44 -18.43
CA VAL A 216 -2.10 4.28 -19.21
C VAL A 216 -3.27 3.47 -19.76
N PHE A 217 -4.36 3.35 -19.00
CA PHE A 217 -5.61 2.74 -19.44
C PHE A 217 -6.53 3.70 -20.22
N GLY A 218 -5.99 4.80 -20.75
CA GLY A 218 -6.68 5.69 -21.69
C GLY A 218 -7.63 6.73 -21.07
N VAL A 219 -7.65 6.88 -19.74
CA VAL A 219 -8.51 7.86 -19.05
C VAL A 219 -7.68 8.98 -18.44
N GLN A 220 -8.03 10.23 -18.74
CA GLN A 220 -7.39 11.41 -18.16
C GLN A 220 -8.28 12.03 -17.08
N VAL A 221 -7.65 12.51 -16.01
CA VAL A 221 -8.30 13.27 -14.94
C VAL A 221 -7.56 14.58 -14.78
N GLN A 222 -8.31 15.68 -14.73
CA GLN A 222 -7.76 16.99 -14.45
C GLN A 222 -7.92 17.28 -12.96
N HIS A 223 -6.97 17.98 -12.35
CA HIS A 223 -7.11 18.41 -10.96
C HIS A 223 -6.46 19.78 -10.73
N HIS A 224 -6.96 20.49 -9.74
CA HIS A 224 -6.40 21.78 -9.29
C HIS A 224 -5.80 21.61 -7.89
N ASN A 225 -4.47 21.58 -7.82
CA ASN A 225 -3.69 21.50 -6.57
C ASN A 225 -4.14 20.40 -5.61
N TYR A 226 -4.65 19.28 -6.14
CA TYR A 226 -5.21 18.16 -5.37
C TYR A 226 -6.44 18.51 -4.52
N GLN A 227 -7.01 19.70 -4.65
CA GLN A 227 -8.21 20.11 -3.92
C GLN A 227 -9.49 19.83 -4.69
N ILE A 228 -9.44 19.86 -6.02
CA ILE A 228 -10.58 19.56 -6.88
C ILE A 228 -10.12 18.66 -8.02
N PHE A 229 -10.82 17.55 -8.27
CA PHE A 229 -10.62 16.65 -9.40
C PHE A 229 -11.83 16.70 -10.33
N PHE A 230 -11.59 16.92 -11.61
CA PHE A 230 -12.59 16.91 -12.67
C PHE A 230 -12.44 15.63 -13.48
N VAL A 231 -13.47 14.79 -13.45
CA VAL A 231 -13.49 13.49 -14.11
C VAL A 231 -14.63 13.47 -15.11
N LYS A 232 -14.32 13.26 -16.39
CA LYS A 232 -15.36 13.11 -17.42
C LYS A 232 -16.12 11.79 -17.23
N GLY A 233 -17.45 11.84 -17.26
CA GLY A 233 -18.30 10.65 -17.19
C GLY A 233 -18.37 9.92 -18.54
N ASN A 234 -19.01 8.77 -18.54
CA ASN A 234 -19.30 7.96 -19.73
C ASN A 234 -18.03 7.63 -20.56
N GLN A 235 -16.88 7.55 -19.90
CA GLN A 235 -15.63 7.07 -20.48
C GLN A 235 -15.56 5.55 -20.40
N GLN A 236 -14.56 4.97 -21.05
CA GLN A 236 -14.26 3.55 -20.99
C GLN A 236 -12.75 3.36 -20.98
N TYR A 237 -12.23 2.62 -20.00
CA TYR A 237 -10.83 2.23 -19.97
C TYR A 237 -10.49 1.38 -21.19
N GLN A 238 -9.31 1.58 -21.78
CA GLN A 238 -8.78 0.79 -22.87
C GLN A 238 -7.58 0.00 -22.39
N SER A 239 -7.49 -1.27 -22.78
CA SER A 239 -6.33 -2.09 -22.47
C SER A 239 -5.07 -1.48 -23.11
N PRO A 240 -3.95 -1.33 -22.36
CA PRO A 240 -2.66 -0.97 -22.92
C PRO A 240 -1.96 -2.16 -23.62
N SER A 241 -2.65 -3.29 -23.80
CA SER A 241 -2.11 -4.60 -24.21
C SER A 241 -1.17 -5.22 -23.19
N SER A 242 -0.21 -4.48 -22.65
CA SER A 242 0.66 -4.94 -21.57
C SER A 242 0.88 -3.87 -20.48
N PHE A 243 1.08 -4.31 -19.25
CA PHE A 243 1.40 -3.46 -18.12
C PHE A 243 2.38 -4.16 -17.18
N MET A 244 3.55 -3.57 -16.96
CA MET A 244 4.52 -4.08 -16.00
C MET A 244 4.29 -3.44 -14.63
N VAL A 245 4.09 -4.26 -13.61
CA VAL A 245 4.05 -3.81 -12.22
C VAL A 245 5.48 -3.52 -11.76
N GLU A 246 5.75 -2.29 -11.33
CA GLU A 246 7.07 -1.93 -10.76
C GLU A 246 7.34 -2.66 -9.43
N GLY A 247 8.63 -2.80 -9.08
CA GLY A 247 9.03 -3.37 -7.79
C GLY A 247 8.51 -2.52 -6.62
N ASP A 248 8.18 -3.12 -5.49
CA ASP A 248 7.54 -2.40 -4.38
C ASP A 248 8.50 -1.41 -3.68
N ALA A 249 8.29 -0.11 -3.89
CA ALA A 249 9.15 0.94 -3.32
C ALA A 249 9.12 0.95 -1.78
N SER A 250 7.98 0.60 -1.17
CA SER A 250 7.90 0.44 0.29
C SER A 250 8.76 -0.73 0.78
N SER A 251 8.69 -1.90 0.12
CA SER A 251 9.55 -3.05 0.46
C SER A 251 11.03 -2.80 0.22
N ALA A 252 11.38 -1.94 -0.75
CA ALA A 252 12.75 -1.52 -0.98
C ALA A 252 13.38 -0.88 0.27
N SER A 253 12.58 -0.13 1.04
CA SER A 253 13.07 0.64 2.18
C SER A 253 13.86 -0.21 3.18
N TYR A 254 13.47 -1.47 3.41
CA TYR A 254 14.12 -2.36 4.36
C TYR A 254 15.57 -2.67 3.96
N PHE A 255 15.81 -3.02 2.69
CA PHE A 255 17.16 -3.32 2.19
C PHE A 255 18.02 -2.07 2.08
N LEU A 256 17.42 -0.96 1.66
CA LEU A 256 18.09 0.32 1.54
C LEU A 256 18.53 0.84 2.93
N ALA A 257 17.66 0.74 3.94
CA ALA A 257 18.00 1.05 5.33
C ALA A 257 19.09 0.13 5.87
N ALA A 258 18.99 -1.18 5.62
CA ALA A 258 20.00 -2.13 6.07
C ALA A 258 21.39 -1.80 5.52
N ALA A 259 21.48 -1.46 4.23
CA ALA A 259 22.70 -0.98 3.60
C ALA A 259 23.19 0.35 4.21
N ALA A 260 22.31 1.33 4.38
CA ALA A 260 22.64 2.62 4.97
C ALA A 260 23.23 2.49 6.38
N ILE A 261 22.74 1.52 7.17
CA ILE A 261 23.22 1.24 8.53
C ILE A 261 24.56 0.47 8.50
N LYS A 262 24.65 -0.61 7.71
CA LYS A 262 25.74 -1.59 7.88
C LYS A 262 26.29 -2.24 6.60
N GLY A 263 26.23 -1.57 5.45
CA GLY A 263 27.01 -2.05 4.29
C GLY A 263 26.64 -1.41 2.97
N LYS A 264 26.34 -2.20 1.93
CA LYS A 264 26.02 -1.71 0.59
C LYS A 264 25.05 -2.64 -0.12
N VAL A 265 24.03 -2.10 -0.78
CA VAL A 265 23.09 -2.90 -1.59
C VAL A 265 22.75 -2.19 -2.89
N LYS A 266 22.57 -3.00 -3.94
CA LYS A 266 21.89 -2.60 -5.18
C LYS A 266 20.47 -3.14 -5.17
N VAL A 267 19.46 -2.29 -5.37
CA VAL A 267 18.05 -2.69 -5.42
C VAL A 267 17.48 -2.43 -6.81
N ASN A 268 17.07 -3.49 -7.51
CA ASN A 268 16.45 -3.44 -8.83
C ASN A 268 14.92 -3.34 -8.74
N GLY A 269 14.31 -2.81 -9.80
CA GLY A 269 12.85 -2.73 -9.96
C GLY A 269 12.26 -1.39 -9.52
N ILE A 270 13.10 -0.49 -9.01
CA ILE A 270 12.80 0.90 -8.65
C ILE A 270 13.97 1.80 -9.09
N GLY A 271 13.72 3.08 -9.35
CA GLY A 271 14.77 4.02 -9.78
C GLY A 271 14.21 5.40 -10.07
N LYS A 272 14.99 6.26 -10.74
CA LYS A 272 14.58 7.65 -11.06
C LYS A 272 13.26 7.76 -11.83
N LYS A 273 12.89 6.72 -12.57
CA LYS A 273 11.68 6.67 -13.40
C LYS A 273 10.47 6.03 -12.71
N SER A 274 10.61 5.60 -11.45
CA SER A 274 9.50 5.00 -10.73
C SER A 274 8.36 6.00 -10.54
N ILE A 275 7.13 5.53 -10.73
CA ILE A 275 5.93 6.34 -10.46
C ILE A 275 5.53 6.31 -8.98
N GLN A 276 6.19 5.49 -8.16
CA GLN A 276 5.82 5.28 -6.77
C GLN A 276 6.37 6.37 -5.86
N GLY A 277 5.51 6.93 -5.01
CA GLY A 277 5.90 7.96 -4.05
C GLY A 277 6.93 7.54 -3.03
N ASP A 278 6.84 6.30 -2.56
CA ASP A 278 7.74 5.74 -1.54
C ASP A 278 9.21 5.70 -1.99
N ILE A 279 9.49 5.96 -3.27
CA ILE A 279 10.86 6.19 -3.76
C ILE A 279 11.55 7.36 -3.04
N GLN A 280 10.79 8.33 -2.54
CA GLN A 280 11.27 9.49 -1.77
C GLN A 280 11.86 9.09 -0.41
N PHE A 281 11.66 7.85 0.05
CA PHE A 281 12.40 7.28 1.18
C PHE A 281 13.92 7.35 0.99
N ILE A 282 14.40 7.21 -0.25
CA ILE A 282 15.83 7.30 -0.57
C ILE A 282 16.35 8.71 -0.30
N ASP A 283 15.58 9.75 -0.61
CA ASP A 283 15.93 11.14 -0.32
C ASP A 283 16.01 11.37 1.20
N VAL A 284 15.18 10.68 1.99
CA VAL A 284 15.25 10.72 3.46
C VAL A 284 16.54 10.05 3.96
N LEU A 285 16.91 8.89 3.44
CA LEU A 285 18.19 8.26 3.80
C LEU A 285 19.39 9.11 3.40
N GLU A 286 19.36 9.77 2.23
CA GLU A 286 20.40 10.71 1.82
C GLU A 286 20.51 11.89 2.79
N LYS A 287 19.38 12.46 3.24
CA LYS A 287 19.34 13.51 4.26
C LYS A 287 19.86 13.04 5.62
N MET A 288 19.61 11.79 5.99
CA MET A 288 20.22 11.18 7.17
C MET A 288 21.73 11.00 6.99
N GLY A 289 22.24 10.93 5.77
CA GLY A 289 23.68 10.91 5.46
C GLY A 289 24.14 9.73 4.61
N ALA A 290 23.25 8.79 4.26
CA ALA A 290 23.59 7.63 3.43
C ALA A 290 24.13 8.07 2.06
N LYS A 291 25.06 7.28 1.49
CA LYS A 291 25.56 7.53 0.14
C LYS A 291 24.61 6.89 -0.87
N VAL A 292 24.00 7.71 -1.72
CA VAL A 292 23.02 7.26 -2.72
C VAL A 292 23.61 7.38 -4.13
N ARG A 293 23.38 6.35 -4.95
CA ARG A 293 23.60 6.44 -6.40
C ARG A 293 22.33 6.02 -7.14
N TRP A 294 21.76 7.00 -7.83
CA TRP A 294 20.53 6.82 -8.57
C TRP A 294 20.78 6.40 -10.02
N HIS A 295 20.06 5.37 -10.45
CA HIS A 295 19.97 4.96 -11.84
C HIS A 295 18.49 4.90 -12.28
N ASP A 296 18.25 4.66 -13.56
CA ASP A 296 16.89 4.70 -14.11
C ASP A 296 16.00 3.58 -13.56
N HIS A 297 16.56 2.39 -13.34
CA HIS A 297 15.84 1.15 -13.00
C HIS A 297 16.37 0.41 -11.76
N TYR A 298 17.37 0.98 -11.12
CA TYR A 298 17.89 0.51 -9.84
C TYR A 298 18.44 1.68 -9.02
N VAL A 299 18.65 1.44 -7.73
CA VAL A 299 19.36 2.37 -6.82
C VAL A 299 20.45 1.60 -6.08
N GLU A 300 21.56 2.26 -5.79
CA GLU A 300 22.59 1.74 -4.89
C GLU A 300 22.66 2.61 -3.63
N ILE A 301 22.67 1.96 -2.47
CA ILE A 301 22.90 2.60 -1.17
C ILE A 301 24.15 2.02 -0.55
N GLU A 302 24.99 2.89 0.00
CA GLU A 302 26.18 2.53 0.77
C GLU A 302 26.15 3.24 2.12
N LYS A 303 26.61 2.53 3.14
CA LYS A 303 26.77 2.99 4.51
C LYS A 303 27.53 4.31 4.58
N ASN A 304 27.04 5.18 5.44
CA ASN A 304 27.75 6.35 5.93
C ASN A 304 27.34 6.64 7.38
N ALA A 305 27.92 7.67 8.01
CA ALA A 305 27.39 8.20 9.26
C ALA A 305 25.96 8.69 9.03
N LEU A 306 25.02 8.16 9.83
CA LEU A 306 23.63 8.58 9.81
C LEU A 306 23.39 9.57 10.95
N HIS A 307 22.60 10.60 10.69
CA HIS A 307 22.22 11.63 11.63
C HIS A 307 20.70 11.67 11.78
N GLY A 308 20.26 11.99 12.99
CA GLY A 308 18.86 12.19 13.31
C GLY A 308 18.26 13.35 12.51
N ILE A 309 16.98 13.22 12.18
CA ILE A 309 16.24 14.16 11.31
C ILE A 309 14.88 14.48 11.91
N ASP A 310 14.36 15.67 11.61
CA ASP A 310 12.98 16.05 11.93
C ASP A 310 12.24 16.37 10.63
N LEU A 311 11.37 15.44 10.18
CA LEU A 311 10.69 15.55 8.89
C LEU A 311 9.21 15.16 8.96
N ASP A 312 8.39 15.87 8.18
CA ASP A 312 7.08 15.39 7.73
C ASP A 312 7.27 14.20 6.79
N MET A 313 6.63 13.08 7.08
CA MET A 313 6.69 11.86 6.25
C MET A 313 5.32 11.40 5.74
N ASN A 314 4.32 12.28 5.71
CA ASN A 314 2.97 11.99 5.25
C ASN A 314 2.91 11.50 3.79
N HIS A 315 3.89 11.90 2.99
CA HIS A 315 4.03 11.58 1.58
C HIS A 315 4.58 10.16 1.33
N ILE A 316 5.29 9.56 2.30
CA ILE A 316 5.82 8.19 2.26
C ILE A 316 5.43 7.37 3.50
N PRO A 317 4.15 7.34 3.89
CA PRO A 317 3.74 6.87 5.21
C PRO A 317 4.09 5.40 5.44
N ASP A 318 4.09 4.57 4.41
CA ASP A 318 4.40 3.15 4.52
C ASP A 318 5.90 2.90 4.71
N ALA A 319 6.76 3.57 3.94
CA ALA A 319 8.22 3.49 4.09
C ALA A 319 8.75 4.24 5.33
N ALA A 320 8.03 5.22 5.86
CA ALA A 320 8.42 5.98 7.04
C ALA A 320 8.57 5.11 8.30
N MET A 321 7.88 3.96 8.38
CA MET A 321 8.07 3.00 9.49
C MET A 321 9.51 2.50 9.54
N THR A 322 10.15 2.34 8.38
CA THR A 322 11.54 1.89 8.28
C THR A 322 12.51 2.94 8.84
N ILE A 323 12.18 4.23 8.73
CA ILE A 323 12.97 5.29 9.37
C ILE A 323 12.96 5.13 10.90
N ALA A 324 11.84 4.71 11.48
CA ALA A 324 11.73 4.60 12.94
C ALA A 324 12.71 3.56 13.53
N THR A 325 12.96 2.43 12.86
CA THR A 325 14.02 1.50 13.28
C THR A 325 15.42 1.93 12.82
N THR A 326 15.53 2.61 11.68
CA THR A 326 16.81 3.19 11.21
C THR A 326 17.34 4.26 12.18
N ALA A 327 16.45 5.05 12.78
CA ALA A 327 16.77 6.10 13.75
C ALA A 327 17.58 5.58 14.95
N LEU A 328 17.41 4.30 15.33
CA LEU A 328 18.16 3.70 16.42
C LEU A 328 19.67 3.63 16.15
N PHE A 329 20.07 3.70 14.88
CA PHE A 329 21.47 3.61 14.42
C PHE A 329 22.05 4.97 14.00
N ALA A 330 21.30 6.06 14.17
CA ALA A 330 21.72 7.40 13.80
C ALA A 330 22.39 8.15 14.97
N GLU A 331 23.05 9.27 14.68
CA GLU A 331 23.54 10.22 15.67
C GLU A 331 22.52 11.34 15.88
N GLY A 332 22.00 11.48 17.10
CA GLY A 332 20.98 12.47 17.43
C GLY A 332 19.54 11.98 17.24
N GLU A 333 18.61 12.77 17.76
CA GLU A 333 17.18 12.47 17.77
C GLU A 333 16.57 12.44 16.36
N THR A 334 15.64 11.51 16.13
CA THR A 334 14.78 11.50 14.94
C THR A 334 13.32 11.75 15.31
N VAL A 335 12.67 12.66 14.59
CA VAL A 335 11.23 12.97 14.71
C VAL A 335 10.54 12.74 13.38
N ILE A 336 9.57 11.84 13.38
CA ILE A 336 8.71 11.53 12.23
C ILE A 336 7.37 12.20 12.47
N ARG A 337 7.02 13.22 11.67
CA ARG A 337 5.80 14.03 11.84
C ARG A 337 4.72 13.73 10.81
N ASN A 338 3.49 14.15 11.10
CA ASN A 338 2.33 14.12 10.19
C ASN A 338 1.99 12.70 9.71
N ILE A 339 2.04 11.75 10.64
CA ILE A 339 1.80 10.32 10.40
C ILE A 339 0.53 9.81 11.10
N TYR A 340 -0.46 10.66 11.37
CA TYR A 340 -1.76 10.25 11.95
C TYR A 340 -2.37 9.05 11.21
N ASN A 341 -2.18 8.99 9.89
CA ASN A 341 -2.68 7.91 9.05
C ASN A 341 -2.19 6.51 9.48
N TRP A 342 -1.11 6.39 10.27
CA TRP A 342 -0.62 5.13 10.86
C TRP A 342 -1.62 4.48 11.82
N ARG A 343 -2.43 5.28 12.51
CA ARG A 343 -3.39 4.80 13.50
C ARG A 343 -4.56 4.02 12.89
N VAL A 344 -4.85 4.27 11.60
CA VAL A 344 -6.03 3.73 10.89
C VAL A 344 -5.68 2.67 9.82
N LYS A 345 -4.49 2.06 9.91
CA LYS A 345 -4.00 1.04 8.97
C LYS A 345 -4.41 -0.38 9.41
N GLU A 346 -3.51 -1.35 9.22
CA GLU A 346 -3.73 -2.76 9.52
C GLU A 346 -3.68 -3.02 11.02
N THR A 347 -2.90 -2.24 11.75
CA THR A 347 -2.90 -2.06 13.21
C THR A 347 -2.84 -0.54 13.50
N ASP A 348 -2.91 -0.12 14.76
CA ASP A 348 -2.38 1.21 15.12
C ASP A 348 -0.86 1.14 15.08
N ARG A 349 -0.29 1.45 13.91
CA ARG A 349 1.15 1.33 13.65
C ARG A 349 1.96 2.28 14.50
N LEU A 350 1.41 3.43 14.90
CA LEU A 350 2.13 4.41 15.71
C LEU A 350 2.33 3.85 17.11
N THR A 351 1.25 3.41 17.74
CA THR A 351 1.30 2.73 19.05
C THR A 351 2.16 1.46 19.00
N ALA A 352 2.00 0.64 17.95
CA ALA A 352 2.76 -0.61 17.78
C ALA A 352 4.27 -0.34 17.65
N MET A 353 4.68 0.57 16.77
CA MET A 353 6.10 0.95 16.61
C MET A 353 6.68 1.47 17.93
N ALA A 354 5.98 2.39 18.61
CA ALA A 354 6.43 2.93 19.89
C ALA A 354 6.60 1.83 20.96
N THR A 355 5.66 0.89 21.03
CA THR A 355 5.69 -0.22 21.98
C THR A 355 6.89 -1.14 21.73
N GLU A 356 7.07 -1.58 20.49
CA GLU A 356 8.11 -2.54 20.13
C GLU A 356 9.52 -1.92 20.15
N LEU A 357 9.66 -0.63 19.81
CA LEU A 357 10.93 0.10 19.93
C LEU A 357 11.38 0.23 21.39
N ARG A 358 10.46 0.45 22.34
CA ARG A 358 10.80 0.51 23.77
C ARG A 358 11.32 -0.83 24.29
N LYS A 359 10.85 -1.97 23.75
CA LYS A 359 11.34 -3.30 24.14
C LYS A 359 12.82 -3.51 23.79
N VAL A 360 13.29 -2.97 22.66
CA VAL A 360 14.71 -3.05 22.28
C VAL A 360 15.60 -2.06 23.05
N GLY A 361 15.01 -1.24 23.92
CA GLY A 361 15.72 -0.34 24.84
C GLY A 361 15.62 1.14 24.48
N ALA A 362 14.92 1.50 23.40
CA ALA A 362 14.87 2.88 22.92
C ALA A 362 13.98 3.77 23.79
N GLU A 363 14.38 5.02 23.97
CA GLU A 363 13.49 6.08 24.47
C GLU A 363 12.65 6.61 23.30
N VAL A 364 11.33 6.51 23.45
CA VAL A 364 10.37 6.88 22.40
C VAL A 364 9.21 7.67 22.99
N GLU A 365 9.01 8.87 22.46
CA GLU A 365 7.81 9.69 22.69
C GLU A 365 6.84 9.49 21.52
N GLU A 366 5.61 9.11 21.84
CA GLU A 366 4.49 9.00 20.91
C GLU A 366 3.56 10.19 21.15
N GLY A 367 3.26 10.95 20.09
CA GLY A 367 2.24 11.98 20.08
C GLY A 367 1.01 11.57 19.28
N GLU A 368 0.11 12.52 19.02
CA GLU A 368 -1.11 12.27 18.23
C GLU A 368 -0.78 11.79 16.80
N ASP A 369 0.17 12.44 16.15
CA ASP A 369 0.53 12.24 14.74
C ASP A 369 2.06 12.24 14.51
N PHE A 370 2.85 12.02 15.56
CA PHE A 370 4.31 11.97 15.47
C PHE A 370 4.92 10.87 16.34
N LEU A 371 6.14 10.49 15.99
CA LEU A 371 7.00 9.61 16.77
C LEU A 371 8.39 10.25 16.90
N ARG A 372 8.88 10.42 18.13
CA ARG A 372 10.22 10.95 18.44
C ARG A 372 11.04 9.84 19.08
N ILE A 373 12.23 9.59 18.55
CA ILE A 373 13.05 8.42 18.83
C ILE A 373 14.47 8.86 19.15
N GLN A 374 14.98 8.46 20.31
CA GLN A 374 16.39 8.61 20.63
C GLN A 374 17.19 7.44 20.06
N PRO A 375 18.41 7.69 19.56
CA PRO A 375 19.28 6.63 19.07
C PRO A 375 19.80 5.74 20.20
N LEU A 376 20.29 4.56 19.86
CA LEU A 376 20.90 3.63 20.80
C LEU A 376 22.36 3.35 20.40
N ALA A 377 23.25 3.33 21.40
CA ALA A 377 24.55 2.73 21.20
C ALA A 377 24.41 1.23 20.93
N LEU A 378 25.26 0.65 20.07
CA LEU A 378 25.13 -0.73 19.59
C LEU A 378 25.11 -1.78 20.72
N ASP A 379 25.70 -1.48 21.86
CA ASP A 379 25.77 -2.32 23.06
C ASP A 379 24.61 -2.12 24.05
N GLN A 380 23.75 -1.12 23.82
CA GLN A 380 22.57 -0.82 24.64
C GLN A 380 21.29 -1.48 24.14
N PHE A 381 21.31 -2.05 22.93
CA PHE A 381 20.18 -2.82 22.40
C PHE A 381 19.89 -4.03 23.28
N LYS A 382 18.62 -4.23 23.62
CA LYS A 382 18.13 -5.38 24.39
C LYS A 382 17.49 -6.40 23.46
N HIS A 383 17.73 -7.68 23.73
CA HIS A 383 16.98 -8.74 23.05
C HIS A 383 15.50 -8.53 23.35
N ALA A 384 14.68 -8.53 22.31
CA ALA A 384 13.24 -8.45 22.43
C ALA A 384 12.54 -9.48 21.52
N GLU A 385 11.42 -9.98 22.00
CA GLU A 385 10.40 -10.62 21.18
C GLU A 385 9.45 -9.55 20.66
N ILE A 386 9.41 -9.41 19.33
CA ILE A 386 8.67 -8.38 18.62
C ILE A 386 7.34 -8.93 18.15
N ALA A 387 6.26 -8.36 18.68
CA ALA A 387 4.91 -8.62 18.19
C ALA A 387 4.70 -7.88 16.86
N THR A 388 4.16 -8.57 15.86
CA THR A 388 3.97 -8.01 14.51
C THR A 388 2.56 -7.48 14.29
N TYR A 389 1.60 -7.81 15.16
CA TYR A 389 0.21 -7.36 15.09
C TYR A 389 -0.47 -7.70 13.75
N ASN A 390 -0.07 -8.82 13.13
CA ASN A 390 -0.45 -9.21 11.76
C ASN A 390 -0.15 -8.11 10.70
N ASP A 391 0.86 -7.27 10.97
CA ASP A 391 1.34 -6.23 10.08
C ASP A 391 2.75 -6.57 9.59
N HIS A 392 2.83 -7.01 8.34
CA HIS A 392 4.06 -7.29 7.61
C HIS A 392 5.14 -6.21 7.77
N ARG A 393 4.76 -4.93 7.88
CA ARG A 393 5.74 -3.84 8.01
C ARG A 393 6.43 -3.85 9.37
N MET A 394 5.74 -4.26 10.44
CA MET A 394 6.35 -4.43 11.77
C MET A 394 7.45 -5.48 11.69
N ALA A 395 7.16 -6.65 11.12
CA ALA A 395 8.13 -7.74 10.97
C ALA A 395 9.40 -7.28 10.21
N MET A 396 9.21 -6.62 9.07
CA MET A 396 10.31 -6.20 8.20
C MET A 396 11.11 -5.01 8.77
N CYS A 397 10.46 -4.05 9.45
CA CYS A 397 11.17 -2.95 10.11
C CYS A 397 12.08 -3.45 11.24
N PHE A 398 11.57 -4.37 12.06
CA PHE A 398 12.30 -4.88 13.23
C PHE A 398 13.36 -5.94 12.87
N ALA A 399 13.34 -6.48 11.65
CA ALA A 399 14.46 -7.27 11.15
C ALA A 399 15.79 -6.48 11.16
N LEU A 400 15.71 -5.14 11.01
CA LEU A 400 16.88 -4.25 11.04
C LEU A 400 17.57 -4.20 12.41
N ILE A 401 16.92 -4.61 13.51
CA ILE A 401 17.53 -4.65 14.84
C ILE A 401 18.71 -5.64 14.87
N ALA A 402 18.68 -6.67 14.03
CA ALA A 402 19.79 -7.60 13.86
C ALA A 402 21.09 -6.93 13.38
N LEU A 403 21.03 -5.69 12.87
CA LEU A 403 22.23 -4.91 12.51
C LEU A 403 22.96 -4.34 13.73
N SER A 404 22.38 -4.44 14.93
CA SER A 404 23.05 -4.14 16.20
C SER A 404 24.02 -5.25 16.62
N ASN A 405 24.48 -5.23 17.88
CA ASN A 405 25.22 -6.34 18.48
C ASN A 405 24.31 -7.34 19.23
N THR A 406 22.98 -7.19 19.07
CA THR A 406 21.98 -7.93 19.85
C THR A 406 21.01 -8.66 18.92
N PRO A 407 20.70 -9.95 19.19
CA PRO A 407 19.68 -10.68 18.43
C PRO A 407 18.27 -10.14 18.67
N VAL A 408 17.38 -10.34 17.69
CA VAL A 408 15.96 -9.98 17.77
C VAL A 408 15.09 -11.18 17.38
N THR A 409 13.98 -11.38 18.08
CA THR A 409 13.02 -12.44 17.76
C THR A 409 11.76 -11.80 17.19
N ILE A 410 11.39 -12.15 15.96
CA ILE A 410 10.16 -11.68 15.31
C ILE A 410 9.08 -12.77 15.47
N LEU A 411 7.97 -12.41 16.08
CA LEU A 411 6.82 -13.30 16.24
C LEU A 411 5.93 -13.28 14.99
N GLU A 412 5.38 -14.42 14.59
CA GLU A 412 4.50 -14.56 13.42
C GLU A 412 5.12 -14.00 12.11
N PRO A 413 6.36 -14.39 11.75
CA PRO A 413 7.06 -13.87 10.58
C PRO A 413 6.33 -14.12 9.25
N GLU A 414 5.43 -15.11 9.21
CA GLU A 414 4.57 -15.42 8.07
C GLU A 414 3.67 -14.26 7.65
N CYS A 415 3.41 -13.26 8.51
CA CYS A 415 2.63 -12.08 8.14
C CYS A 415 3.25 -11.30 6.96
N THR A 416 4.56 -11.46 6.72
CA THR A 416 5.26 -10.88 5.56
C THR A 416 4.71 -11.37 4.22
N ALA A 417 4.04 -12.53 4.15
CA ALA A 417 3.39 -13.07 2.95
C ALA A 417 2.35 -12.13 2.33
N LYS A 418 1.87 -11.14 3.08
CA LYS A 418 0.94 -10.11 2.58
C LYS A 418 1.54 -9.22 1.48
N THR A 419 2.85 -8.96 1.55
CA THR A 419 3.54 -8.07 0.58
C THR A 419 4.84 -8.65 0.05
N PHE A 420 5.53 -9.48 0.82
CA PHE A 420 6.81 -10.03 0.42
C PHE A 420 7.08 -11.40 1.06
N PRO A 421 6.49 -12.48 0.50
CA PRO A 421 6.58 -13.83 1.08
C PRO A 421 8.00 -14.36 1.31
N THR A 422 8.97 -13.93 0.50
CA THR A 422 10.37 -14.37 0.57
C THR A 422 11.26 -13.39 1.33
N PHE A 423 10.69 -12.43 2.09
CA PHE A 423 11.46 -11.35 2.71
C PHE A 423 12.65 -11.84 3.54
N PHE A 424 12.44 -12.76 4.48
CA PHE A 424 13.52 -13.23 5.35
C PHE A 424 14.59 -14.02 4.60
N ASP A 425 14.21 -14.75 3.55
CA ASP A 425 15.15 -15.45 2.68
C ASP A 425 16.02 -14.44 1.93
N GLU A 426 15.42 -13.43 1.31
CA GLU A 426 16.13 -12.36 0.59
C GLU A 426 17.00 -11.51 1.53
N PHE A 427 16.49 -11.19 2.72
CA PHE A 427 17.24 -10.44 3.73
C PHE A 427 18.46 -11.22 4.25
N THR A 428 18.31 -12.52 4.48
CA THR A 428 19.42 -13.37 4.93
C THR A 428 20.47 -13.58 3.84
N LYS A 429 20.08 -13.63 2.55
CA LYS A 429 21.01 -13.78 1.42
C LYS A 429 22.07 -12.67 1.35
N ILE A 430 21.74 -11.46 1.82
CA ILE A 430 22.64 -10.30 1.78
C ILE A 430 23.28 -10.00 3.15
N ALA A 431 23.02 -10.83 4.16
CA ALA A 431 23.51 -10.65 5.53
C ALA A 431 24.72 -11.56 5.79
N HIS A 432 25.85 -10.95 6.19
CA HIS A 432 27.15 -11.60 6.41
C HIS A 432 27.65 -11.46 7.84
#